data_AF-A0A382TWV0-F1
#
_entry.id   AF-A0A382TWV0-F1
#
_cell.length_a   1.000
_cell.length_b   1.000
_cell.length_c   1.000
_cell.angle_alpha   90.00
_cell.angle_beta   90.00
_cell.angle_gamma   90.00
#
_symmetry.space_group_name_H-M   'P 1'
#
loop_
_entity.id
_entity.type
_entity.pdbx_description
1 polymer ?
#
loop_
_entity_poly.entity_id
_entity_poly.type
_entity_poly.pdbx_seq_one_letter_code
_entity_poly.pdbx_strand_id
1 'polypeptide(L)'
;VKHTYQKPNEGGTMNKLTLILSVVILCSGLTAQTVSGSVTDGNGNPLPGANVALGGTEKGAATDGTGAYTISEVSQGSYTLTASYIGYEDQSKGINVGSDGATVNFSLNSSALSGAKVLVTGTRSAGRSAMKSPTPIDGFNELTLRRQGNGDFTETVKNQVPSFNATPYTGDGAAFVRPTSMRGLPPDNILVLTNSKRRHRSSLISHFGAAMNVGAHA
;
A
#
# COMPACT_ATOMS: atom_id res chain seq x y z
N VAL A 1 69.11 -64.94 -19.42
CA VAL A 1 68.27 -63.71 -19.38
C VAL A 1 67.03 -63.96 -20.24
N LYS A 2 65.88 -64.27 -19.64
CA LYS A 2 64.62 -64.52 -20.37
C LYS A 2 64.05 -63.16 -20.82
N HIS A 3 63.91 -62.94 -22.13
CA HIS A 3 63.25 -61.77 -22.67
C HIS A 3 61.75 -62.05 -22.76
N THR A 4 60.97 -61.44 -21.87
CA THR A 4 59.51 -61.48 -21.86
C THR A 4 58.98 -60.45 -22.85
N TYR A 5 58.27 -60.91 -23.88
CA TYR A 5 57.59 -60.05 -24.86
C TYR A 5 56.24 -59.61 -24.28
N GLN A 6 56.06 -58.32 -24.01
CA GLN A 6 54.79 -57.74 -23.58
C GLN A 6 53.94 -57.41 -24.81
N LYS A 7 52.72 -57.98 -24.90
CA LYS A 7 51.75 -57.69 -25.95
C LYS A 7 51.33 -56.21 -25.85
N PRO A 8 51.30 -55.43 -26.93
CA PRO A 8 50.82 -54.05 -26.88
C PRO A 8 49.32 -54.05 -26.55
N ASN A 9 48.93 -53.23 -25.57
CA ASN A 9 47.54 -52.97 -25.22
C ASN A 9 46.81 -52.45 -26.46
N GLU A 10 45.84 -53.23 -26.93
CA GLU A 10 44.90 -52.81 -27.96
C GLU A 10 44.11 -51.61 -27.40
N GLY A 11 44.48 -50.41 -27.86
CA GLY A 11 43.76 -49.18 -27.58
C GLY A 11 42.36 -49.31 -28.13
N GLY A 12 41.43 -49.72 -27.24
CA GLY A 12 40.01 -49.85 -27.55
C GLY A 12 39.53 -48.57 -28.21
N THR A 13 39.07 -48.70 -29.46
CA THR A 13 38.35 -47.66 -30.18
C THR A 13 37.19 -47.19 -29.31
N MET A 14 37.38 -46.09 -28.59
CA MET A 14 36.30 -45.46 -27.82
C MET A 14 35.16 -45.17 -28.78
N ASN A 15 34.05 -45.89 -28.59
CA ASN A 15 32.84 -45.77 -29.38
C ASN A 15 32.41 -44.29 -29.39
N LYS A 16 32.60 -43.60 -30.51
CA LYS A 16 32.04 -42.24 -30.73
C LYS A 16 30.52 -42.23 -30.44
N LEU A 17 29.88 -43.39 -30.59
CA LEU A 17 28.49 -43.66 -30.22
C LEU A 17 28.23 -43.63 -28.70
N THR A 18 29.15 -44.11 -27.85
CA THR A 18 28.99 -44.03 -26.38
C THR A 18 29.16 -42.61 -25.85
N LEU A 19 29.96 -41.76 -26.52
CA LEU A 19 30.08 -40.35 -26.13
C LEU A 19 28.78 -39.58 -26.45
N ILE A 20 28.17 -39.82 -27.62
CA ILE A 20 26.89 -39.20 -28.01
C ILE A 20 25.76 -39.67 -27.07
N LEU A 21 25.74 -40.97 -26.71
CA LEU A 21 24.73 -41.52 -25.80
C LEU A 21 24.85 -40.96 -24.37
N SER A 22 26.08 -40.65 -23.91
CA SER A 22 26.30 -40.04 -22.59
C SER A 22 25.83 -38.58 -22.50
N VAL A 23 25.87 -37.82 -23.61
CA VAL A 23 25.39 -36.42 -23.65
C VAL A 23 23.86 -36.34 -23.66
N VAL A 24 23.17 -37.32 -24.27
CA VAL A 24 21.70 -37.39 -24.29
C VAL A 24 21.13 -37.68 -22.89
N ILE A 25 21.84 -38.43 -22.06
CA ILE A 25 21.39 -38.80 -20.71
C ILE A 25 21.52 -37.65 -19.69
N LEU A 26 22.46 -36.71 -19.89
CA LEU A 26 22.54 -35.49 -19.07
C LEU A 26 21.42 -34.47 -19.36
N CYS A 27 20.69 -34.58 -20.47
CA CYS A 27 19.66 -33.63 -20.85
C CYS A 27 18.27 -33.93 -20.26
N SER A 28 18.12 -35.04 -19.51
CA SER A 28 16.82 -35.58 -19.08
C SER A 28 16.22 -34.93 -17.82
N GLY A 29 16.85 -33.90 -17.25
CA GLY A 29 16.55 -33.40 -15.90
C GLY A 29 15.72 -32.12 -15.79
N LEU A 30 15.42 -31.41 -16.89
CA LEU A 30 14.60 -30.20 -16.85
C LEU A 30 13.23 -30.46 -17.49
N THR A 31 12.36 -31.17 -16.78
CA THR A 31 10.94 -31.12 -17.12
C THR A 31 10.42 -29.74 -16.71
N ALA A 32 9.65 -29.12 -17.60
CA ALA A 32 9.03 -27.82 -17.37
C ALA A 32 7.66 -28.08 -16.72
N GLN A 33 7.40 -27.53 -15.54
CA GLN A 33 6.15 -27.72 -14.80
C GLN A 33 5.14 -26.63 -15.13
N THR A 34 3.89 -26.87 -14.73
CA THR A 34 2.81 -25.90 -14.86
C THR A 34 2.34 -25.47 -13.48
N VAL A 35 2.18 -24.17 -13.29
CA VAL A 35 1.51 -23.59 -12.12
C VAL A 35 0.16 -23.05 -12.57
N SER A 36 -0.92 -23.49 -11.95
CA SER A 36 -2.28 -23.10 -12.33
C SER A 36 -3.12 -22.69 -11.13
N GLY A 37 -4.30 -22.14 -11.37
CA GLY A 37 -5.24 -21.79 -10.31
C GLY A 37 -6.26 -20.77 -10.78
N SER A 38 -6.98 -20.19 -9.84
CA SER A 38 -7.94 -19.11 -10.08
C SER A 38 -7.73 -17.91 -9.15
N VAL A 39 -8.10 -16.73 -9.64
CA VAL A 39 -8.13 -15.48 -8.88
C VAL A 39 -9.58 -15.00 -8.80
N THR A 40 -10.08 -14.82 -7.58
CA THR A 40 -11.40 -14.28 -7.29
C THR A 40 -11.31 -13.01 -6.45
N ASP A 41 -12.41 -12.27 -6.34
CA ASP A 41 -12.57 -11.24 -5.33
C ASP A 41 -12.90 -11.86 -3.95
N GLY A 42 -13.02 -11.01 -2.92
CA GLY A 42 -13.46 -11.40 -1.58
C GLY A 42 -14.91 -11.88 -1.49
N ASN A 43 -15.72 -11.69 -2.54
CA ASN A 43 -17.10 -12.18 -2.64
C ASN A 43 -17.19 -13.50 -3.44
N GLY A 44 -16.06 -14.01 -3.95
CA GLY A 44 -15.98 -15.23 -4.76
C GLY A 44 -16.23 -15.03 -6.26
N ASN A 45 -16.38 -13.79 -6.75
CA ASN A 45 -16.51 -13.54 -8.18
C ASN A 45 -15.15 -13.68 -8.88
N PRO A 46 -15.08 -14.29 -10.08
CA PRO A 46 -13.83 -14.40 -10.81
C PRO A 46 -13.30 -13.03 -11.25
N LEU A 47 -11.99 -12.85 -11.19
CA LEU A 47 -11.32 -11.62 -11.63
C LEU A 47 -10.60 -11.87 -12.96
N PRO A 48 -11.21 -11.54 -14.12
CA PRO A 48 -10.54 -11.63 -15.41
C PRO A 48 -9.51 -10.51 -15.60
N GLY A 49 -8.36 -10.81 -16.19
CA GLY A 49 -7.27 -9.86 -16.40
C GLY A 49 -6.42 -9.54 -15.17
N ALA A 50 -6.59 -10.28 -14.07
CA ALA A 50 -5.68 -10.24 -12.92
C ALA A 50 -4.31 -10.80 -13.32
N ASN A 51 -3.24 -10.10 -12.93
CA ASN A 51 -1.88 -10.48 -13.23
C ASN A 51 -1.32 -11.37 -12.11
N VAL A 52 -0.86 -12.56 -12.48
CA VAL A 52 -0.25 -13.53 -11.58
C VAL A 52 1.21 -13.71 -11.98
N ALA A 53 2.13 -13.22 -11.14
CA ALA A 53 3.56 -13.27 -11.41
C ALA A 53 4.27 -14.28 -10.49
N LEU A 54 5.25 -14.98 -11.04
CA LEU A 54 6.12 -15.90 -10.32
C LEU A 54 7.41 -15.17 -9.91
N GLY A 55 7.49 -14.81 -8.62
CA GLY A 55 8.61 -14.07 -8.04
C GLY A 55 9.95 -14.78 -8.23
N GLY A 56 10.96 -13.99 -8.62
CA GLY A 56 12.29 -14.48 -8.96
C GLY A 56 12.45 -14.91 -10.43
N THR A 57 11.38 -14.83 -11.24
CA THR A 57 11.41 -15.12 -12.67
C THR A 57 10.67 -14.04 -13.46
N GLU A 58 10.83 -14.02 -14.78
CA GLU A 58 10.01 -13.19 -15.69
C GLU A 58 8.71 -13.89 -16.10
N LYS A 59 8.35 -15.01 -15.44
CA LYS A 59 7.16 -15.79 -15.78
C LYS A 59 5.94 -15.25 -15.04
N GLY A 60 4.83 -15.17 -15.76
CA GLY A 60 3.54 -14.78 -15.23
C GLY A 60 2.42 -15.07 -16.23
N ALA A 61 1.19 -14.95 -15.77
CA ALA A 61 0.01 -15.12 -16.59
C ALA A 61 -1.08 -14.15 -16.16
N ALA A 62 -1.85 -13.65 -17.12
CA ALA A 62 -3.11 -12.97 -16.84
C ALA A 62 -4.23 -14.01 -16.71
N THR A 63 -5.20 -13.75 -15.85
CA THR A 63 -6.38 -14.60 -15.72
C THR A 63 -7.37 -14.40 -16.87
N ASP A 64 -8.06 -15.47 -17.24
CA ASP A 64 -9.09 -15.49 -18.29
C ASP A 64 -10.47 -15.03 -17.79
N GLY A 65 -11.49 -15.14 -18.65
CA GLY A 65 -12.89 -14.78 -18.35
C GLY A 65 -13.52 -15.53 -17.16
N THR A 66 -12.94 -16.66 -16.75
CA THR A 66 -13.36 -17.46 -15.59
C THR A 66 -12.49 -17.21 -14.35
N GLY A 67 -11.51 -16.30 -14.45
CA GLY A 67 -10.54 -16.02 -13.41
C GLY A 67 -9.42 -17.05 -13.33
N ALA A 68 -9.34 -18.01 -14.26
CA ALA A 68 -8.31 -19.04 -14.25
C ALA A 68 -7.01 -18.53 -14.88
N TYR A 69 -5.86 -19.00 -14.37
CA TYR A 69 -4.54 -18.70 -14.92
C TYR A 69 -3.71 -19.97 -15.06
N THR A 70 -2.73 -19.93 -15.98
CA THR A 70 -1.76 -21.02 -16.19
C THR A 70 -0.41 -20.44 -16.55
N ILE A 71 0.61 -20.75 -15.76
CA ILE A 71 2.02 -20.39 -15.99
C ILE A 71 2.75 -21.68 -16.35
N SER A 72 3.17 -21.81 -17.60
CA SER A 72 3.89 -22.98 -18.09
C SER A 72 5.40 -22.82 -17.95
N GLU A 73 6.08 -23.95 -18.08
CA GLU A 73 7.54 -24.07 -18.10
C GLU A 73 8.26 -23.62 -16.82
N VAL A 74 7.61 -23.69 -15.67
CA VAL A 74 8.21 -23.34 -14.39
C VAL A 74 9.15 -24.48 -13.97
N SER A 75 10.39 -24.18 -13.59
CA SER A 75 11.30 -25.20 -13.05
C SER A 75 10.92 -25.55 -11.61
N GLN A 76 11.15 -26.79 -11.19
CA GLN A 76 10.91 -27.21 -9.80
C GLN A 76 11.68 -26.35 -8.80
N GLY A 77 11.05 -26.06 -7.67
CA GLY A 77 11.64 -25.23 -6.63
C GLY A 77 10.61 -24.43 -5.83
N SER A 78 11.12 -23.65 -4.88
CA SER A 78 10.31 -22.76 -4.04
C SER A 78 10.26 -21.36 -4.65
N TYR A 79 9.05 -20.83 -4.79
CA TYR A 79 8.80 -19.51 -5.37
C TYR A 79 7.77 -18.75 -4.55
N THR A 80 7.63 -17.45 -4.81
CA THR A 80 6.50 -16.66 -4.31
C THR A 80 5.62 -16.28 -5.50
N LEU A 81 4.36 -16.70 -5.52
CA LEU A 81 3.40 -16.14 -6.46
C LEU A 81 2.80 -14.86 -5.90
N THR A 82 2.69 -13.84 -6.74
CA THR A 82 1.99 -12.61 -6.43
C THR A 82 0.86 -12.41 -7.42
N ALA A 83 -0.37 -12.33 -6.92
CA ALA A 83 -1.55 -11.96 -7.70
C ALA A 83 -1.86 -10.48 -7.46
N SER A 84 -2.08 -9.75 -8.55
CA SER A 84 -2.26 -8.30 -8.57
C SER A 84 -3.37 -7.92 -9.54
N TYR A 85 -4.23 -6.97 -9.16
CA TYR A 85 -5.28 -6.46 -10.03
C TYR A 85 -5.63 -5.02 -9.65
N ILE A 86 -5.99 -4.21 -10.63
CA ILE A 86 -6.24 -2.77 -10.42
C ILE A 86 -7.44 -2.60 -9.49
N GLY A 87 -7.26 -1.85 -8.39
CA GLY A 87 -8.29 -1.64 -7.37
C GLY A 87 -8.39 -2.76 -6.34
N TYR A 88 -7.41 -3.66 -6.29
CA TYR A 88 -7.32 -4.76 -5.33
C TYR A 88 -5.98 -4.72 -4.58
N GLU A 89 -5.98 -5.27 -3.36
CA GLU A 89 -4.74 -5.45 -2.59
C GLU A 89 -3.98 -6.66 -3.14
N ASP A 90 -2.70 -6.48 -3.45
CA ASP A 90 -1.85 -7.56 -3.95
C ASP A 90 -1.71 -8.66 -2.88
N GLN A 91 -1.85 -9.92 -3.31
CA GLN A 91 -1.66 -11.08 -2.43
C GLN A 91 -0.46 -11.90 -2.88
N SER A 92 0.44 -12.18 -1.95
CA SER A 92 1.61 -13.03 -2.19
C SER A 92 1.53 -14.33 -1.39
N LYS A 93 1.85 -15.46 -2.03
CA LYS A 93 1.89 -16.79 -1.40
C LYS A 93 3.18 -17.51 -1.77
N GLY A 94 3.85 -18.08 -0.78
CA GLY A 94 4.95 -19.02 -1.00
C GLY A 94 4.41 -20.34 -1.54
N ILE A 95 5.03 -20.86 -2.60
CA ILE A 95 4.63 -22.11 -3.25
C ILE A 95 5.87 -22.99 -3.48
N ASN A 96 5.66 -24.30 -3.50
CA ASN A 96 6.68 -25.26 -3.90
C ASN A 96 6.19 -26.00 -5.15
N VAL A 97 6.92 -25.84 -6.26
CA VAL A 97 6.59 -26.47 -7.55
C VAL A 97 7.28 -27.84 -7.58
N GLY A 98 6.48 -28.89 -7.42
CA GLY A 98 6.93 -30.30 -7.52
C GLY A 98 6.88 -30.84 -8.95
N SER A 99 7.10 -32.14 -9.13
CA SER A 99 7.07 -32.79 -10.46
C SER A 99 5.75 -32.64 -11.20
N ASP A 100 4.65 -32.58 -10.46
CA ASP A 100 3.28 -32.48 -11.01
C ASP A 100 2.82 -31.02 -11.16
N GLY A 101 3.68 -30.05 -10.88
CA GLY A 101 3.34 -28.63 -10.85
C GLY A 101 2.81 -28.15 -9.50
N ALA A 102 2.05 -27.07 -9.52
CA ALA A 102 1.40 -26.52 -8.33
C ALA A 102 0.07 -25.85 -8.70
N THR A 103 -0.96 -26.03 -7.86
CA THR A 103 -2.24 -25.34 -8.02
C THR A 103 -2.47 -24.40 -6.84
N VAL A 104 -2.70 -23.12 -7.10
CA VAL A 104 -2.85 -22.10 -6.05
C VAL A 104 -3.96 -21.13 -6.41
N ASN A 105 -4.92 -20.95 -5.50
CA ASN A 105 -6.00 -19.99 -5.70
C ASN A 105 -5.75 -18.73 -4.88
N PHE A 106 -6.13 -17.59 -5.42
CA PHE A 106 -6.06 -16.28 -4.77
C PHE A 106 -7.47 -15.71 -4.63
N SER A 107 -7.73 -15.10 -3.47
CA SER A 107 -8.90 -14.25 -3.27
C SER A 107 -8.37 -12.87 -2.92
N LEU A 108 -8.49 -11.94 -3.86
CA LEU A 108 -8.03 -10.57 -3.69
C LEU A 108 -9.12 -9.77 -2.99
N ASN A 109 -8.72 -9.06 -1.95
CA ASN A 109 -9.61 -8.10 -1.31
C ASN A 109 -9.60 -6.81 -2.13
N SER A 110 -10.77 -6.21 -2.33
CA SER A 110 -10.83 -4.90 -2.97
C SER A 110 -10.00 -3.91 -2.15
N SER A 111 -9.02 -3.31 -2.79
CA SER A 111 -8.37 -2.12 -2.29
C SER A 111 -9.37 -1.03 -2.61
N ALA A 112 -10.29 -0.78 -1.68
CA ALA A 112 -10.91 0.52 -1.63
C ALA A 112 -9.73 1.47 -1.61
N LEU A 113 -9.47 2.18 -2.72
CA LEU A 113 -8.46 3.22 -2.80
C LEU A 113 -8.69 4.06 -1.55
N SER A 114 -7.94 3.80 -0.49
CA SER A 114 -7.89 4.65 0.67
C SER A 114 -6.99 5.75 0.16
N GLY A 115 -7.59 6.60 -0.68
CA GLY A 115 -6.92 7.60 -1.48
C GLY A 115 -5.95 8.27 -0.55
N ALA A 116 -4.66 8.11 -0.86
CA ALA A 116 -3.57 8.50 0.02
C ALA A 116 -3.97 9.80 0.69
N LYS A 117 -4.16 9.81 2.02
CA LYS A 117 -4.78 10.91 2.78
C LYS A 117 -4.22 12.24 2.27
N VAL A 118 -4.91 12.89 1.32
CA VAL A 118 -4.42 14.13 0.72
C VAL A 118 -4.81 15.20 1.72
N LEU A 119 -3.95 15.37 2.71
CA LEU A 119 -4.06 16.48 3.63
C LEU A 119 -3.58 17.72 2.88
N VAL A 120 -4.52 18.42 2.23
CA VAL A 120 -4.26 19.71 1.60
C VAL A 120 -4.00 20.70 2.72
N THR A 121 -2.75 20.80 3.15
CA THR A 121 -2.29 21.97 3.88
C THR A 121 -2.34 23.15 2.90
N GLY A 122 -2.82 24.30 3.34
CA GLY A 122 -2.89 25.54 2.55
C GLY A 122 -1.51 26.14 2.26
N THR A 123 -0.54 25.31 1.87
CA THR A 123 0.80 25.72 1.47
C THR A 123 0.83 25.80 -0.04
N ARG A 124 1.39 26.88 -0.59
CA ARG A 124 1.42 27.20 -2.03
C ARG A 124 2.36 26.28 -2.85
N SER A 125 2.60 25.06 -2.39
CA SER A 125 3.52 24.11 -3.00
C SER A 125 2.87 22.74 -3.07
N ALA A 126 2.76 22.19 -4.28
CA ALA A 126 2.18 20.90 -4.55
C ALA A 126 2.86 19.77 -3.75
N GLY A 127 2.06 18.81 -3.26
CA GLY A 127 2.47 17.42 -3.10
C GLY A 127 3.34 17.01 -1.91
N ARG A 128 3.37 17.74 -0.78
CA ARG A 128 3.98 17.20 0.45
C ARG A 128 2.96 16.37 1.24
N SER A 129 3.16 15.05 1.27
CA SER A 129 2.49 14.17 2.25
C SER A 129 2.78 14.66 3.66
N ALA A 130 1.74 14.74 4.50
CA ALA A 130 1.81 15.25 5.89
C ALA A 130 2.91 14.57 6.73
N MET A 131 3.31 13.36 6.34
CA MET A 131 4.34 12.54 6.98
C MET A 131 5.78 13.10 6.83
N LYS A 132 6.01 14.07 5.92
CA LYS A 132 7.32 14.71 5.69
C LYS A 132 7.34 16.19 6.09
N SER A 133 6.33 16.64 6.84
CA SER A 133 6.27 18.01 7.36
C SER A 133 7.16 18.16 8.58
N PRO A 134 8.05 19.16 8.65
CA PRO A 134 8.86 19.44 9.83
C PRO A 134 8.02 19.98 11.00
N THR A 135 6.78 20.42 10.74
CA THR A 135 5.84 20.86 11.76
C THR A 135 4.74 19.82 11.97
N PRO A 136 4.30 19.57 13.22
CA PRO A 136 3.18 18.66 13.51
C PRO A 136 1.91 19.07 12.77
N ILE A 137 1.25 18.10 12.11
CA ILE A 137 -0.05 18.31 11.45
C ILE A 137 -1.05 17.27 11.96
N ASP A 138 -2.14 17.75 12.55
CA ASP A 138 -3.26 16.91 12.99
C ASP A 138 -4.33 16.87 11.88
N GLY A 139 -4.88 15.69 11.59
CA GLY A 139 -5.89 15.53 10.54
C GLY A 139 -7.01 14.62 10.98
N PHE A 140 -8.21 15.17 11.06
CA PHE A 140 -9.43 14.51 11.54
C PHE A 140 -10.32 14.05 10.38
N ASN A 141 -11.05 12.95 10.56
CA ASN A 141 -11.92 12.36 9.53
C ASN A 141 -13.40 12.61 9.84
N GLU A 142 -14.26 12.67 8.84
CA GLU A 142 -15.71 12.90 8.99
C GLU A 142 -16.35 11.97 10.04
N LEU A 143 -15.95 10.70 10.08
CA LEU A 143 -16.47 9.74 11.06
C LEU A 143 -16.17 10.13 12.51
N THR A 144 -15.03 10.76 12.77
CA THR A 144 -14.68 11.28 14.10
C THR A 144 -15.48 12.52 14.48
N LEU A 145 -15.80 13.38 13.50
CA LEU A 145 -16.61 14.57 13.70
C LEU A 145 -18.09 14.22 13.92
N ARG A 146 -18.63 13.27 13.16
CA ARG A 146 -20.05 12.85 13.26
C ARG A 146 -20.37 12.11 14.57
N ARG A 147 -19.41 11.36 15.12
CA ARG A 147 -19.61 10.60 16.37
C ARG A 147 -19.77 11.48 17.60
N GLN A 148 -19.33 12.75 17.55
CA GLN A 148 -19.42 13.65 18.69
C GLN A 148 -20.80 14.25 18.92
N GLY A 149 -21.73 14.18 17.95
CA GLY A 149 -23.16 14.54 18.15
C GLY A 149 -23.46 15.99 18.57
N ASN A 150 -22.44 16.81 18.81
CA ASN A 150 -22.59 18.19 19.24
C ASN A 150 -22.81 19.05 17.99
N GLY A 151 -23.98 19.67 17.87
CA GLY A 151 -24.34 20.56 16.74
C GLY A 151 -23.49 21.84 16.61
N ASP A 152 -22.44 22.00 17.42
CA ASP A 152 -21.45 23.08 17.33
C ASP A 152 -20.08 22.51 16.95
N PHE A 153 -19.60 22.91 15.77
CA PHE A 153 -18.28 22.56 15.26
C PHE A 153 -17.13 23.03 16.17
N THR A 154 -17.30 24.17 16.83
CA THR A 154 -16.27 24.74 17.73
C THR A 154 -16.03 23.82 18.92
N GLU A 155 -17.10 23.25 19.48
CA GLU A 155 -17.03 22.34 20.63
C GLU A 155 -16.49 20.96 20.21
N THR A 156 -16.84 20.53 19.00
CA THR A 156 -16.27 19.33 18.37
C THR A 156 -14.75 19.46 18.25
N VAL A 157 -14.24 20.58 17.71
CA VAL A 157 -12.80 20.82 17.58
C VAL A 157 -12.11 20.93 18.94
N LYS A 158 -12.70 21.60 19.92
CA LYS A 158 -12.17 21.70 21.30
C LYS A 158 -11.99 20.34 21.95
N ASN A 159 -12.93 19.42 21.75
CA ASN A 159 -12.85 18.09 22.32
C ASN A 159 -11.86 17.18 21.57
N GLN A 160 -11.60 17.44 20.28
CA GLN A 160 -10.65 16.66 19.47
C GLN A 160 -9.21 17.18 19.57
N VAL A 161 -9.03 18.48 19.79
CA VAL A 161 -7.73 19.15 19.86
C VAL A 161 -7.57 19.75 21.25
N PRO A 162 -6.86 19.09 22.19
CA PRO A 162 -6.70 19.59 23.56
C PRO A 162 -6.06 20.99 23.65
N SER A 163 -5.29 21.36 22.63
CA SER A 163 -4.64 22.67 22.55
C SER A 163 -5.55 23.78 22.02
N PHE A 164 -6.73 23.46 21.49
CA PHE A 164 -7.73 24.42 21.03
C PHE A 164 -8.73 24.68 22.15
N ASN A 165 -8.88 25.94 22.54
CA ASN A 165 -9.82 26.35 23.56
C ASN A 165 -10.77 27.42 23.02
N ALA A 166 -12.02 27.37 23.47
CA ALA A 166 -13.06 28.34 23.13
C ALA A 166 -13.78 28.77 24.41
N THR A 167 -13.83 30.08 24.66
CA THR A 167 -14.50 30.60 25.86
C THR A 167 -16.03 30.55 25.75
N PRO A 168 -16.74 30.46 26.88
CA PRO A 168 -18.19 30.52 26.90
C PRO A 168 -18.70 31.93 26.53
N TYR A 169 -19.95 31.98 26.05
CA TYR A 169 -20.64 33.21 25.68
C TYR A 169 -20.78 34.14 26.90
N THR A 170 -20.04 35.23 26.90
CA THR A 170 -20.08 36.23 27.98
C THR A 170 -20.18 37.62 27.35
N GLY A 171 -21.39 38.18 27.26
CA GLY A 171 -21.65 39.55 26.82
C GLY A 171 -22.09 39.74 25.35
N ASP A 172 -22.46 40.99 25.04
CA ASP A 172 -23.14 41.47 23.83
C ASP A 172 -22.37 41.18 22.52
N GLY A 173 -21.04 41.22 22.57
CA GLY A 173 -20.19 40.90 21.41
C GLY A 173 -19.83 39.41 21.27
N ALA A 174 -19.51 38.74 22.39
CA ALA A 174 -19.10 37.34 22.41
C ALA A 174 -20.25 36.37 22.09
N ALA A 175 -21.51 36.83 22.19
CA ALA A 175 -22.70 36.12 21.75
C ALA A 175 -22.64 35.72 20.26
N PHE A 176 -22.00 36.54 19.42
CA PHE A 176 -21.93 36.32 17.97
C PHE A 176 -20.60 35.68 17.52
N VAL A 177 -19.50 35.99 18.20
CA VAL A 177 -18.17 35.43 17.92
C VAL A 177 -17.51 34.96 19.20
N ARG A 178 -17.34 33.63 19.31
CA ARG A 178 -16.64 32.99 20.41
C ARG A 178 -15.13 33.16 20.25
N PRO A 179 -14.42 33.69 21.27
CA PRO A 179 -12.98 33.74 21.20
C PRO A 179 -12.34 32.35 21.27
N THR A 180 -11.39 32.10 20.37
CA THR A 180 -10.66 30.84 20.29
C THR A 180 -9.16 31.07 20.47
N SER A 181 -8.52 30.25 21.29
CA SER A 181 -7.06 30.23 21.44
C SER A 181 -6.53 28.86 21.03
N MET A 182 -5.29 28.82 20.54
CA MET A 182 -4.62 27.58 20.15
C MET A 182 -3.20 27.59 20.70
N ARG A 183 -2.85 26.58 21.50
CA ARG A 183 -1.54 26.46 22.17
C ARG A 183 -1.15 27.72 22.97
N GLY A 184 -2.14 28.39 23.54
CA GLY A 184 -1.97 29.63 24.31
C GLY A 184 -1.75 30.88 23.48
N LEU A 185 -1.84 30.81 22.15
CA LEU A 185 -1.83 31.99 21.29
C LEU A 185 -3.22 32.62 21.20
N PRO A 186 -3.29 33.97 21.14
CA PRO A 186 -4.53 34.69 20.93
C PRO A 186 -5.11 34.43 19.53
N PRO A 187 -6.41 34.71 19.33
CA PRO A 187 -7.13 34.48 18.07
C PRO A 187 -6.45 35.07 16.82
N ASP A 188 -5.78 36.21 16.97
CA ASP A 188 -5.13 36.97 15.89
C ASP A 188 -3.99 36.20 15.23
N ASN A 189 -3.43 35.24 15.97
CA ASN A 189 -2.36 34.36 15.53
C ASN A 189 -2.88 33.01 15.00
N ILE A 190 -4.20 32.86 14.83
CA ILE A 190 -4.83 31.64 14.32
C ILE A 190 -5.40 31.96 12.94
N LEU A 191 -4.97 31.19 11.93
CA LEU A 191 -5.50 31.29 10.58
C LEU A 191 -6.47 30.15 10.31
N VAL A 192 -7.74 30.49 10.05
CA VAL A 192 -8.74 29.51 9.61
C VAL A 192 -8.92 29.59 8.11
N LEU A 193 -8.80 28.45 7.45
CA LEU A 193 -9.03 28.32 6.02
C LEU A 193 -10.24 27.41 5.77
N THR A 194 -11.09 27.81 4.82
CA THR A 194 -12.11 26.93 4.23
C THR A 194 -11.85 26.83 2.75
N ASN A 195 -11.68 25.60 2.23
CA ASN A 195 -11.31 25.35 0.83
C ASN A 195 -10.09 26.18 0.39
N SER A 196 -9.05 26.21 1.23
CA SER A 196 -7.81 26.97 1.00
C SER A 196 -7.93 28.50 0.94
N LYS A 197 -9.10 29.07 1.23
CA LYS A 197 -9.29 30.53 1.36
C LYS A 197 -9.42 30.93 2.82
N ARG A 198 -8.79 32.06 3.19
CA ARG A 198 -8.92 32.64 4.53
C ARG A 198 -10.38 32.91 4.83
N ARG A 199 -10.88 32.30 5.90
CA ARG A 199 -12.21 32.59 6.42
C ARG A 199 -12.06 33.69 7.45
N HIS A 200 -12.90 34.71 7.37
CA HIS A 200 -13.05 35.73 8.37
C HIS A 200 -14.52 35.74 8.83
N ARG A 201 -14.82 35.60 10.11
CA ARG A 201 -16.19 35.59 10.67
C ARG A 201 -16.66 37.00 11.03
N SER A 202 -15.86 37.81 11.73
CA SER A 202 -16.14 39.23 12.00
C SER A 202 -14.93 39.89 12.68
N SER A 203 -14.77 41.20 12.59
CA SER A 203 -13.67 41.96 13.24
C SER A 203 -14.10 42.42 14.63
N LEU A 204 -14.19 41.48 15.56
CA LEU A 204 -14.53 41.78 16.96
C LEU A 204 -13.25 41.84 17.80
N ILE A 205 -13.02 42.98 18.47
CA ILE A 205 -11.88 43.18 19.37
C ILE A 205 -12.37 42.92 20.80
N SER A 206 -11.87 41.86 21.43
CA SER A 206 -12.17 41.58 22.83
C SER A 206 -11.10 42.20 23.72
N HIS A 207 -11.45 43.17 24.58
CA HIS A 207 -10.52 43.83 25.51
C HIS A 207 -10.71 43.39 26.99
N PHE A 208 -11.73 42.56 27.26
CA PHE A 208 -12.07 42.12 28.62
C PHE A 208 -11.98 40.59 28.70
N GLY A 209 -10.91 40.06 29.30
CA GLY A 209 -10.66 38.63 29.48
C GLY A 209 -9.20 38.32 29.84
N ALA A 210 -8.90 37.07 30.22
CA ALA A 210 -7.51 36.62 30.41
C ALA A 210 -6.69 36.89 29.13
N ALA A 211 -5.42 37.28 29.27
CA ALA A 211 -4.54 37.73 28.17
C ALA A 211 -4.50 36.79 26.93
N MET A 212 -4.87 35.52 27.13
CA MET A 212 -4.92 34.48 26.11
C MET A 212 -6.07 34.66 25.10
N ASN A 213 -7.05 35.53 25.38
CA ASN A 213 -8.26 35.75 24.57
C ASN A 213 -8.44 37.21 24.11
N VAL A 214 -7.42 38.05 24.30
CA VAL A 214 -7.43 39.44 23.84
C VAL A 214 -6.94 39.48 22.39
N GLY A 215 -7.75 40.06 21.49
CA GLY A 215 -7.42 40.08 20.07
C GLY A 215 -8.59 40.43 19.15
N ALA A 216 -8.27 40.76 17.90
CA ALA A 216 -9.19 40.87 16.78
C ALA A 216 -9.49 39.49 16.17
N HIS A 217 -10.74 39.06 16.28
CA HIS A 217 -11.21 37.91 15.51
C HIS A 217 -11.10 38.19 14.01
N ALA A 218 -10.53 37.25 13.29
CA ALA A 218 -10.58 37.18 11.84
C ALA A 218 -11.28 35.88 11.45
#